data_AF-A0A1X4I779-F1
#
_entry.id   AF-A0A1X4I779-F1
#
_cell.length_a   1.000
_cell.length_b   1.000
_cell.length_c   1.000
_cell.angle_alpha   90.00
_cell.angle_beta   90.00
_cell.angle_gamma   90.00
#
_symmetry.space_group_name_H-M   'P 1'
#
loop_
_entity.id
_entity.type
_entity.pdbx_description
1 polymer ?
#
loop_
_entity_poly.entity_id
_entity_poly.type
_entity_poly.pdbx_seq_one_letter_code
_entity_poly.pdbx_strand_id
1 'polypeptide(L)'
;MLRHSMRVRMTNPHFRMNNRPMQPTRISPLVSDSWSQQASWSKAADRQKRLIGRARSAALLCGVLMAVLGTAAAQAGSAHPHAAQWLAFGAAVAAGAVPLLNGQAGPRQIQDWTRLRSVSEAFKAEMYAFLAGVGRYRTPDAAAQLHSAAGDIRQDAADLLHHLADVPVASSRPLPDVHDVDSYLQVRVRGQIDGYYRARAAEMRTRLRVVRWVQLALGALAVLLGAGSGAFHAEQAAAWVAVVATVSAVVVAYSTSAKYEYQELEFLRTADELERILADWRLSVDRTEQAEDNLISRCEQVISVLNDTWMVKWTSDS
;
A
#
# COMPACT_ATOMS: atom_id res chain seq x y z
N MET A 1 -13.54 -72.34 -44.57
CA MET A 1 -13.85 -70.97 -44.09
C MET A 1 -12.55 -70.31 -43.67
N LEU A 2 -12.06 -69.41 -44.54
CA LEU A 2 -10.82 -68.65 -44.40
C LEU A 2 -11.12 -67.29 -43.75
N ARG A 3 -10.28 -66.84 -42.79
CA ARG A 3 -9.49 -65.60 -42.91
C ARG A 3 -8.66 -65.34 -41.64
N HIS A 4 -7.35 -65.50 -41.80
CA HIS A 4 -6.31 -64.77 -41.09
C HIS A 4 -6.58 -63.25 -41.16
N SER A 5 -6.32 -62.53 -40.06
CA SER A 5 -5.99 -61.11 -40.16
C SER A 5 -4.87 -60.75 -39.18
N MET A 6 -3.68 -60.60 -39.76
CA MET A 6 -2.51 -59.94 -39.21
C MET A 6 -2.88 -58.54 -38.68
N ARG A 7 -2.41 -58.20 -37.48
CA ARG A 7 -2.23 -56.79 -37.08
C ARG A 7 -0.80 -56.40 -37.37
N VAL A 8 -0.67 -55.56 -38.39
CA VAL A 8 0.56 -54.90 -38.82
C VAL A 8 0.99 -53.89 -37.76
N ARG A 9 2.24 -54.03 -37.32
CA ARG A 9 2.97 -53.10 -36.47
C ARG A 9 3.45 -51.94 -37.35
N MET A 10 2.75 -50.80 -37.31
CA MET A 10 3.22 -49.57 -37.94
C MET A 10 4.07 -48.77 -36.95
N THR A 11 5.37 -48.81 -37.16
CA THR A 11 6.36 -47.86 -36.66
C THR A 11 6.23 -46.55 -37.45
N ASN A 12 5.86 -45.45 -36.78
CA ASN A 12 5.98 -44.11 -37.34
C ASN A 12 7.08 -43.34 -36.61
N PRO A 13 8.19 -42.95 -37.28
CA PRO A 13 9.28 -42.20 -36.67
C PRO A 13 9.04 -40.68 -36.82
N HIS A 14 9.63 -39.90 -35.91
CA HIS A 14 9.72 -38.44 -35.91
C HIS A 14 8.47 -37.62 -35.53
N PHE A 15 8.30 -37.44 -34.21
CA PHE A 15 7.95 -36.12 -33.67
C PHE A 15 8.78 -35.90 -32.39
N ARG A 16 9.91 -35.19 -32.51
CA ARG A 16 10.68 -34.70 -31.36
C ARG A 16 9.86 -33.59 -30.71
N MET A 17 9.02 -33.93 -29.73
CA MET A 17 8.64 -32.97 -28.70
C MET A 17 9.88 -32.69 -27.87
N ASN A 18 10.54 -31.56 -28.16
CA ASN A 18 11.50 -30.97 -27.24
C ASN A 18 10.75 -30.21 -26.13
N ASN A 19 9.74 -30.86 -25.52
CA ASN A 19 9.22 -30.44 -24.23
C ASN A 19 10.17 -31.02 -23.19
N ARG A 20 11.25 -30.31 -22.91
CA ARG A 20 11.90 -30.47 -21.61
C ARG A 20 11.01 -29.74 -20.62
N PRO A 21 10.26 -30.44 -19.74
CA PRO A 21 9.83 -29.79 -18.51
C PRO A 21 11.09 -29.25 -17.84
N MET A 22 11.04 -28.00 -17.36
CA MET A 22 12.02 -27.54 -16.38
C MET A 22 12.04 -28.61 -15.28
N GLN A 23 13.14 -29.37 -15.20
CA GLN A 23 13.45 -30.13 -13.99
C GLN A 23 13.38 -29.14 -12.82
N PRO A 24 13.07 -29.56 -11.58
CA PRO A 24 13.13 -28.69 -10.41
C PRO A 24 14.59 -28.25 -10.22
N THR A 25 14.97 -27.22 -10.96
CA THR A 25 16.29 -26.61 -11.01
C THR A 25 16.52 -26.09 -9.61
N ARG A 26 17.68 -26.40 -9.01
CA ARG A 26 18.12 -25.65 -7.83
C ARG A 26 17.99 -24.17 -8.19
N ILE A 27 17.08 -23.47 -7.52
CA ILE A 27 16.92 -22.02 -7.70
C ILE A 27 18.31 -21.43 -7.50
N SER A 28 18.79 -20.70 -8.50
CA SER A 28 20.12 -20.09 -8.43
C SER A 28 20.20 -19.24 -7.16
N PRO A 29 21.30 -19.34 -6.38
CA PRO A 29 21.50 -18.51 -5.19
C PRO A 29 21.31 -17.01 -5.47
N LEU A 30 21.66 -16.56 -6.68
CA LEU A 30 21.49 -15.17 -7.12
C LEU A 30 20.01 -14.76 -7.17
N VAL A 31 19.12 -15.64 -7.63
CA VAL A 31 17.67 -15.38 -7.72
C VAL A 31 17.07 -15.32 -6.31
N SER A 32 17.46 -16.26 -5.45
CA SER A 32 17.03 -16.27 -4.05
C SER A 32 17.51 -15.04 -3.30
N ASP A 33 18.74 -14.58 -3.55
CA ASP A 33 19.28 -13.37 -2.94
C ASP A 33 18.49 -12.13 -3.37
N SER A 34 18.27 -11.92 -4.67
CA SER A 34 17.46 -10.80 -5.19
C SER A 34 16.03 -10.80 -4.61
N TRP A 35 15.41 -11.97 -4.43
CA TRP A 35 14.09 -12.06 -3.81
C TRP A 35 14.10 -11.75 -2.30
N SER A 36 15.17 -12.13 -1.60
CA SER A 36 15.34 -11.77 -0.19
C SER A 36 15.51 -10.26 -0.01
N GLN A 37 16.21 -9.59 -0.92
CA GLN A 37 16.38 -8.15 -0.93
C GLN A 37 15.02 -7.44 -1.07
N GLN A 38 14.17 -7.88 -2.02
CA GLN A 38 12.80 -7.39 -2.17
C GLN A 38 12.04 -7.41 -0.83
N ALA A 39 12.14 -8.50 -0.08
CA ALA A 39 11.44 -8.65 1.20
C ALA A 39 11.92 -7.64 2.25
N SER A 40 13.22 -7.33 2.29
CA SER A 40 13.77 -6.29 3.18
C SER A 40 13.21 -4.90 2.84
N TRP A 41 13.18 -4.52 1.56
CA TRP A 41 12.58 -3.24 1.11
C TRP A 41 11.09 -3.17 1.42
N SER A 42 10.34 -4.26 1.21
CA SER A 42 8.91 -4.33 1.56
C SER A 42 8.68 -4.15 3.06
N LYS A 43 9.48 -4.82 3.91
CA LYS A 43 9.38 -4.68 5.37
C LYS A 43 9.74 -3.28 5.84
N ALA A 44 10.77 -2.67 5.25
CA ALA A 44 11.15 -1.28 5.53
C ALA A 44 9.99 -0.32 5.19
N ALA A 45 9.40 -0.45 4.00
CA ALA A 45 8.23 0.34 3.60
C ALA A 45 7.05 0.15 4.56
N ASP A 46 6.74 -1.09 4.97
CA ASP A 46 5.66 -1.37 5.91
C ASP A 46 5.93 -0.82 7.31
N ARG A 47 7.18 -0.88 7.79
CA ARG A 47 7.59 -0.25 9.06
C ARG A 47 7.36 1.25 9.01
N GLN A 48 7.83 1.91 7.95
CA GLN A 48 7.68 3.36 7.79
C GLN A 48 6.21 3.76 7.69
N LYS A 49 5.40 3.01 6.93
CA LYS A 49 3.94 3.21 6.86
C LYS A 49 3.28 3.12 8.24
N ARG A 50 3.66 2.13 9.06
CA ARG A 50 3.11 1.96 10.41
C ARG A 50 3.52 3.11 11.33
N LEU A 51 4.77 3.58 11.26
CA LEU A 51 5.24 4.71 12.06
C LEU A 51 4.44 5.99 11.74
N ILE A 52 4.31 6.33 10.45
CA ILE A 52 3.50 7.47 10.00
C ILE A 52 2.05 7.33 10.49
N GLY A 53 1.46 6.14 10.37
CA GLY A 53 0.09 5.87 10.82
C GLY A 53 -0.09 6.04 12.33
N ARG A 54 0.85 5.54 13.14
CA ARG A 54 0.82 5.66 14.60
C ARG A 54 1.01 7.10 15.05
N ALA A 55 1.94 7.83 14.44
CA ALA A 55 2.19 9.24 14.74
C ALA A 55 0.94 10.10 14.47
N ARG A 56 0.28 9.94 13.31
CA ARG A 56 -0.98 10.64 12.99
C ARG A 56 -2.10 10.30 13.96
N SER A 57 -2.25 9.03 14.32
CA SER A 57 -3.30 8.58 15.24
C SER A 57 -3.06 9.12 16.65
N ALA A 58 -1.81 9.13 17.11
CA ALA A 58 -1.43 9.72 18.38
C ALA A 58 -1.64 11.24 18.39
N ALA A 59 -1.29 11.94 17.30
CA ALA A 59 -1.49 13.39 17.20
C ALA A 59 -2.97 13.78 17.22
N LEU A 60 -3.82 13.02 16.52
CA LEU A 60 -5.28 13.13 16.59
C LEU A 60 -5.78 12.96 18.04
N LEU A 61 -5.35 11.88 18.72
CA LEU A 61 -5.74 11.62 20.10
C LEU A 61 -5.29 12.73 21.05
N CYS A 62 -4.04 13.21 20.92
CA CYS A 62 -3.52 14.33 21.69
C CYS A 62 -4.32 15.61 21.45
N GLY A 63 -4.71 15.91 20.21
CA GLY A 63 -5.56 17.06 19.89
C GLY A 63 -6.94 16.99 20.55
N VAL A 64 -7.56 15.80 20.58
CA VAL A 64 -8.84 15.57 21.28
C VAL A 64 -8.66 15.70 22.79
N LEU A 65 -7.64 15.07 23.36
CA LEU A 65 -7.35 15.13 24.80
C LEU A 65 -7.07 16.55 25.26
N MET A 66 -6.28 17.33 24.51
CA MET A 66 -6.04 18.74 24.79
C MET A 66 -7.36 19.51 24.94
N ALA A 67 -8.29 19.36 23.98
CA ALA A 67 -9.57 20.06 24.01
C ALA A 67 -10.44 19.63 25.20
N VAL A 68 -10.57 18.32 25.44
CA VAL A 68 -11.40 17.78 26.52
C VAL A 68 -10.83 18.13 27.90
N LEU A 69 -9.53 17.92 28.12
CA LEU A 69 -8.88 18.18 29.39
C LEU A 69 -8.81 19.68 29.70
N GLY A 70 -8.55 20.51 28.69
CA GLY A 70 -8.52 21.97 28.83
C GLY A 70 -9.87 22.52 29.31
N THR A 71 -10.96 22.08 28.67
CA THR A 71 -12.31 22.49 29.09
C THR A 71 -12.68 21.89 30.45
N ALA A 72 -12.36 20.63 30.72
CA ALA A 72 -12.61 20.03 32.02
C ALA A 72 -11.87 20.76 33.16
N ALA A 73 -10.64 21.21 32.92
CA ALA A 73 -9.88 22.01 33.88
C ALA A 73 -10.55 23.36 34.17
N ALA A 74 -11.03 24.05 33.12
CA ALA A 74 -11.74 25.31 33.25
C ALA A 74 -13.05 25.16 34.05
N GLN A 75 -13.77 24.05 33.83
CA GLN A 75 -15.04 23.75 34.51
C GLN A 75 -14.84 23.30 35.97
N ALA A 76 -13.75 22.60 36.28
CA ALA A 76 -13.42 22.20 37.65
C ALA A 76 -13.08 23.40 38.55
N GLY A 77 -12.45 24.43 37.96
CA GLY A 77 -12.29 25.76 38.55
C GLY A 77 -11.80 25.76 40.01
N SER A 78 -12.39 26.64 40.83
CA SER A 78 -12.09 26.79 42.26
C SER A 78 -12.73 25.72 43.15
N ALA A 79 -13.73 24.98 42.64
CA ALA A 79 -14.39 23.92 43.40
C ALA A 79 -13.45 22.74 43.66
N HIS A 80 -12.58 22.41 42.69
CA HIS A 80 -11.59 21.35 42.81
C HIS A 80 -10.21 21.79 42.27
N PRO A 81 -9.47 22.65 42.99
CA PRO A 81 -8.24 23.26 42.48
C PRO A 81 -7.15 22.25 42.07
N HIS A 82 -6.96 21.20 42.87
CA HIS A 82 -5.98 20.15 42.56
C HIS A 82 -6.35 19.36 41.31
N ALA A 83 -7.64 19.06 41.10
CA ALA A 83 -8.09 18.36 39.91
C ALA A 83 -7.93 19.25 38.66
N ALA A 84 -8.32 20.53 38.76
CA ALA A 84 -8.13 21.50 37.68
C ALA A 84 -6.66 21.62 37.26
N GLN A 85 -5.73 21.65 38.22
CA GLN A 85 -4.30 21.72 37.95
C GLN A 85 -3.78 20.50 37.16
N TRP A 86 -4.12 19.28 37.58
CA TRP A 86 -3.69 18.07 36.87
C TRP A 86 -4.31 17.94 35.48
N LEU A 87 -5.58 18.34 35.31
CA LEU A 87 -6.25 18.37 34.01
C LEU A 87 -5.58 19.40 33.07
N ALA A 88 -5.28 20.60 33.56
CA ALA A 88 -4.58 21.63 32.79
C ALA A 88 -3.17 21.19 32.39
N PHE A 89 -2.43 20.54 33.30
CA PHE A 89 -1.12 19.96 33.01
C PHE A 89 -1.22 18.89 31.91
N GLY A 90 -2.19 17.97 32.01
CA GLY A 90 -2.44 16.96 30.99
C GLY A 90 -2.79 17.56 29.63
N ALA A 91 -3.62 18.62 29.60
CA ALA A 91 -3.95 19.35 28.38
C ALA A 91 -2.71 19.97 27.72
N ALA A 92 -1.84 20.60 28.52
CA ALA A 92 -0.59 21.20 28.04
C ALA A 92 0.39 20.15 27.49
N VAL A 93 0.54 19.01 28.17
CA VAL A 93 1.36 17.88 27.69
C VAL A 93 0.81 17.35 26.37
N ALA A 94 -0.51 17.16 26.27
CA ALA A 94 -1.14 16.72 25.03
C ALA A 94 -0.93 17.72 23.89
N ALA A 95 -1.10 19.02 24.15
CA ALA A 95 -0.85 20.08 23.16
C ALA A 95 0.61 20.08 22.67
N GLY A 96 1.58 19.99 23.59
CA GLY A 96 3.01 19.98 23.27
C GLY A 96 3.46 18.75 22.50
N ALA A 97 2.75 17.61 22.65
CA ALA A 97 3.07 16.38 21.92
C ALA A 97 2.68 16.42 20.44
N VAL A 98 1.64 17.18 20.05
CA VAL A 98 1.13 17.26 18.67
C VAL A 98 2.21 17.62 17.63
N PRO A 99 2.99 18.72 17.77
CA PRO A 99 4.01 19.07 16.78
C PRO A 99 5.14 18.03 16.68
N LEU A 100 5.54 17.41 17.80
CA LEU A 100 6.56 16.36 17.83
C LEU A 100 6.10 15.12 17.04
N LEU A 101 4.84 14.73 17.21
CA LEU A 101 4.23 13.61 16.48
C LEU A 101 4.06 13.92 15.00
N ASN A 102 3.67 15.15 14.65
CA ASN A 102 3.56 15.58 13.25
C ASN A 102 4.92 15.56 12.53
N GLY A 103 6.01 15.87 13.23
CA GLY A 103 7.37 15.73 12.69
C GLY A 103 7.73 14.30 12.26
N GLN A 104 7.11 13.28 12.85
CA GLN A 104 7.31 11.86 12.48
C GLN A 104 6.43 11.40 11.31
N ALA A 105 5.48 12.22 10.87
CA ALA A 105 4.56 11.93 9.78
C ALA A 105 4.60 13.01 8.70
N GLY A 106 5.70 13.76 8.62
CA GLY A 106 5.89 14.88 7.72
C GLY A 106 6.15 14.46 6.26
N PRO A 107 6.26 15.44 5.35
CA PRO A 107 6.43 15.21 3.92
C PRO A 107 7.62 14.32 3.59
N ARG A 108 8.76 14.53 4.25
CA ARG A 108 9.97 13.72 4.07
C ARG A 108 9.75 12.25 4.41
N GLN A 109 9.08 11.94 5.52
CA GLN A 109 8.81 10.55 5.90
C GLN A 109 7.87 9.87 4.90
N ILE A 110 6.91 10.61 4.35
CA ILE A 110 5.99 10.13 3.31
C ILE A 110 6.74 9.89 1.99
N GLN A 111 7.64 10.79 1.61
CA GLN A 111 8.50 10.64 0.44
C GLN A 111 9.38 9.40 0.55
N ASP A 112 10.09 9.25 1.68
CA ASP A 112 10.92 8.08 1.95
C ASP A 112 10.11 6.79 1.92
N TRP A 113 8.94 6.76 2.57
CA TRP A 113 8.03 5.63 2.51
C TRP A 113 7.62 5.27 1.08
N THR A 114 7.27 6.26 0.27
CA THR A 114 6.81 6.03 -1.09
C THR A 114 7.95 5.55 -1.98
N ARG A 115 9.16 6.09 -1.83
CA ARG A 115 10.36 5.61 -2.53
C ARG A 115 10.74 4.20 -2.10
N LEU A 116 10.74 3.87 -0.81
CA LEU A 116 10.95 2.50 -0.31
C LEU A 116 9.97 1.51 -0.94
N ARG A 117 8.71 1.91 -1.08
CA ARG A 117 7.68 1.11 -1.73
C ARG A 117 7.92 0.96 -3.22
N SER A 118 8.29 2.05 -3.92
CA SER A 118 8.62 2.02 -5.35
C SER A 118 9.79 1.07 -5.63
N VAL A 119 10.88 1.17 -4.85
CA VAL A 119 12.03 0.25 -4.92
C VAL A 119 11.59 -1.21 -4.74
N SER A 120 10.77 -1.49 -3.72
CA SER A 120 10.23 -2.84 -3.51
C SER A 120 9.36 -3.33 -4.67
N GLU A 121 8.64 -2.46 -5.38
CA GLU A 121 7.85 -2.87 -6.55
C GLU A 121 8.73 -3.03 -7.79
N ALA A 122 9.78 -2.23 -7.97
CA ALA A 122 10.78 -2.43 -9.03
C ALA A 122 11.44 -3.82 -8.92
N PHE A 123 11.84 -4.23 -7.72
CA PHE A 123 12.34 -5.59 -7.48
C PHE A 123 11.33 -6.68 -7.86
N LYS A 124 10.03 -6.46 -7.61
CA LYS A 124 8.99 -7.41 -8.02
C LYS A 124 8.85 -7.44 -9.53
N ALA A 125 8.79 -6.30 -10.20
CA ALA A 125 8.67 -6.22 -11.65
C ALA A 125 9.79 -7.02 -12.33
N GLU A 126 11.05 -6.85 -11.88
CA GLU A 126 12.18 -7.62 -12.41
C GLU A 126 12.08 -9.12 -12.11
N MET A 127 11.69 -9.48 -10.89
CA MET A 127 11.50 -10.89 -10.52
C MET A 127 10.40 -11.54 -11.35
N TYR A 128 9.26 -10.87 -11.54
CA TYR A 128 8.13 -11.41 -12.31
C TYR A 128 8.45 -11.49 -13.81
N ALA A 129 9.15 -10.50 -14.38
CA ALA A 129 9.63 -10.56 -15.75
C ALA A 129 10.65 -11.70 -15.97
N PHE A 130 11.55 -11.91 -15.00
CA PHE A 130 12.49 -13.03 -15.00
C PHE A 130 11.76 -14.39 -14.94
N LEU A 131 10.81 -14.55 -14.01
CA LEU A 131 10.06 -15.79 -13.84
C LEU A 131 9.15 -16.11 -15.03
N ALA A 132 8.57 -15.08 -15.66
CA ALA A 132 7.77 -15.23 -16.87
C ALA A 132 8.63 -15.50 -18.11
N GLY A 133 9.96 -15.35 -18.02
CA GLY A 133 10.90 -15.59 -19.12
C GLY A 133 10.77 -14.59 -20.26
N VAL A 134 10.48 -13.32 -19.97
CA VAL A 134 10.20 -12.28 -21.00
C VAL A 134 11.32 -11.24 -21.12
N GLY A 135 11.30 -10.49 -22.21
CA GLY A 135 12.24 -9.39 -22.47
C GLY A 135 13.69 -9.84 -22.38
N ARG A 136 14.50 -9.11 -21.61
CA ARG A 136 15.94 -9.39 -21.43
C ARG A 136 16.26 -10.75 -20.81
N TYR A 137 15.25 -11.41 -20.23
CA TYR A 137 15.39 -12.70 -19.55
C TYR A 137 15.19 -13.91 -20.48
N ARG A 138 14.98 -13.72 -21.78
CA ARG A 138 14.98 -14.79 -22.81
C ARG A 138 16.38 -15.32 -23.15
N THR A 139 17.34 -15.18 -22.25
CA THR A 139 18.76 -15.53 -22.49
C THR A 139 19.24 -16.60 -21.51
N PRO A 140 20.29 -17.38 -21.86
CA PRO A 140 20.89 -18.34 -20.94
C PRO A 140 21.42 -17.71 -19.64
N ASP A 141 21.82 -16.44 -19.69
CA ASP A 141 22.40 -15.69 -18.56
C ASP A 141 21.36 -14.89 -17.75
N ALA A 142 20.07 -15.19 -17.90
CA ALA A 142 18.97 -14.44 -17.28
C ALA A 142 19.14 -14.22 -15.75
N ALA A 143 19.69 -15.20 -15.02
CA ALA A 143 19.92 -15.07 -13.58
C ALA A 143 21.00 -14.03 -13.24
N ALA A 144 22.04 -13.90 -14.08
CA ALA A 144 23.07 -12.87 -13.90
C ALA A 144 22.52 -11.49 -14.24
N GLN A 145 21.68 -11.39 -15.28
CA GLN A 145 21.00 -10.14 -15.62
C GLN A 145 20.04 -9.67 -14.51
N LEU A 146 19.32 -10.60 -13.87
CA LEU A 146 18.44 -10.28 -12.74
C LEU A 146 19.27 -9.75 -11.56
N HIS A 147 20.41 -10.38 -11.28
CA HIS A 147 21.30 -9.93 -10.21
C HIS A 147 21.87 -8.54 -10.49
N SER A 148 22.27 -8.26 -11.73
CA SER A 148 22.73 -6.92 -12.15
C SER A 148 21.62 -5.87 -11.96
N ALA A 149 20.42 -6.15 -12.46
CA ALA A 149 19.27 -5.24 -12.33
C ALA A 149 18.90 -4.97 -10.86
N ALA A 150 18.93 -6.00 -10.02
CA ALA A 150 18.77 -5.88 -8.59
C ALA A 150 19.84 -4.97 -7.95
N GLY A 151 21.09 -5.08 -8.43
CA GLY A 151 22.19 -4.21 -8.06
C GLY A 151 21.94 -2.74 -8.42
N ASP A 152 21.47 -2.48 -9.63
CA ASP A 152 21.17 -1.14 -10.15
C ASP A 152 20.05 -0.48 -9.32
N ILE A 153 18.93 -1.19 -9.10
CA ILE A 153 17.81 -0.73 -8.27
C ILE A 153 18.29 -0.35 -6.86
N ARG A 154 19.18 -1.16 -6.28
CA ARG A 154 19.73 -0.89 -4.94
C ARG A 154 20.66 0.32 -4.95
N GLN A 155 21.47 0.48 -5.99
CA GLN A 155 22.38 1.61 -6.13
C GLN A 155 21.61 2.93 -6.28
N ASP A 156 20.56 2.95 -7.09
CA ASP A 156 19.69 4.12 -7.29
C ASP A 156 18.95 4.54 -6.00
N ALA A 157 18.80 3.62 -5.05
CA ALA A 157 18.16 3.83 -3.76
C ALA A 157 19.14 3.84 -2.58
N ALA A 158 20.44 4.03 -2.83
CA ALA A 158 21.48 3.93 -1.80
C ALA A 158 21.26 4.87 -0.60
N ASP A 159 20.64 6.03 -0.82
CA ASP A 159 20.32 7.00 0.22
C ASP A 159 19.26 6.50 1.23
N LEU A 160 18.45 5.51 0.84
CA LEU A 160 17.42 4.89 1.69
C LEU A 160 17.93 3.70 2.52
N LEU A 161 19.17 3.26 2.35
CA LEU A 161 19.72 2.07 3.02
C LEU A 161 19.68 2.17 4.54
N HIS A 162 19.71 3.37 5.11
CA HIS A 162 19.57 3.57 6.56
C HIS A 162 18.23 3.06 7.11
N HIS A 163 17.16 3.04 6.31
CA HIS A 163 15.86 2.48 6.69
C HIS A 163 15.88 0.94 6.77
N LEU A 164 16.87 0.30 6.17
CA LEU A 164 17.02 -1.16 6.15
C LEU A 164 17.92 -1.67 7.29
N ALA A 165 18.65 -0.80 8.00
CA ALA A 165 19.66 -1.20 8.99
C ALA A 165 19.13 -2.13 10.08
N ASP A 166 17.89 -1.90 10.56
CA ASP A 166 17.25 -2.75 11.58
C ASP A 166 16.30 -3.79 10.99
N VAL A 167 16.18 -3.90 9.66
CA VAL A 167 15.23 -4.82 9.04
C VAL A 167 15.84 -6.21 8.99
N PRO A 168 15.24 -7.22 9.64
CA PRO A 168 15.79 -8.57 9.60
C PRO A 168 15.78 -9.08 8.17
N VAL A 169 16.94 -9.54 7.70
CA VAL A 169 17.10 -10.24 6.43
C VAL A 169 16.08 -11.37 6.39
N ALA A 170 15.20 -11.35 5.38
CA ALA A 170 14.18 -12.38 5.27
C ALA A 170 14.85 -13.72 4.90
N SER A 171 14.75 -14.71 5.79
CA SER A 171 15.07 -16.10 5.45
C SER A 171 14.16 -16.59 4.33
N SER A 172 14.74 -17.33 3.37
CA SER A 172 14.14 -17.83 2.11
C SER A 172 12.62 -17.70 2.00
N ARG A 173 12.15 -16.62 1.37
CA ARG A 173 10.76 -16.52 0.93
C ARG A 173 10.59 -17.40 -0.31
N PRO A 174 9.52 -18.22 -0.42
CA PRO A 174 9.28 -18.96 -1.65
C PRO A 174 9.12 -17.98 -2.83
N LEU A 175 9.63 -18.37 -3.99
CA LEU A 175 9.40 -17.64 -5.22
C LEU A 175 7.91 -17.72 -5.59
N PRO A 176 7.35 -16.68 -6.23
CA PRO A 176 6.05 -16.76 -6.87
C PRO A 176 6.00 -17.93 -7.87
N ASP A 177 4.86 -18.62 -7.94
CA ASP A 177 4.63 -19.73 -8.88
C ASP A 177 4.34 -19.18 -10.28
N VAL A 178 5.39 -18.63 -10.91
CA VAL A 178 5.35 -18.05 -12.25
C VAL A 178 6.42 -18.74 -13.08
N HIS A 179 6.02 -19.21 -14.24
CA HIS A 179 6.87 -19.96 -15.17
C HIS A 179 6.65 -19.58 -16.64
N ASP A 180 5.67 -18.71 -16.92
CA ASP A 180 5.31 -18.19 -18.24
C ASP A 180 4.42 -16.93 -18.09
N VAL A 181 3.99 -16.39 -19.22
CA VAL A 181 3.10 -15.22 -19.27
C VAL A 181 1.74 -15.50 -18.62
N ASP A 182 1.14 -16.66 -18.84
CA ASP A 182 -0.19 -16.95 -18.31
C ASP A 182 -0.19 -17.06 -16.77
N SER A 183 0.76 -17.79 -16.20
CA SER A 183 0.99 -17.87 -14.76
C SER A 183 1.31 -16.51 -14.15
N TYR A 184 2.06 -15.64 -14.85
CA TYR A 184 2.25 -14.24 -14.47
C TYR A 184 0.91 -13.49 -14.39
N LEU A 185 0.06 -13.57 -15.41
CA LEU A 185 -1.23 -12.88 -15.40
C LEU A 185 -2.13 -13.36 -14.26
N GLN A 186 -2.09 -14.65 -13.90
CA GLN A 186 -2.83 -15.19 -12.76
C GLN A 186 -2.28 -14.67 -11.43
N VAL A 187 -1.00 -14.91 -11.18
CA VAL A 187 -0.39 -14.71 -9.86
C VAL A 187 -0.16 -13.23 -9.58
N ARG A 188 0.37 -12.49 -10.57
CA ARG A 188 0.71 -11.08 -10.42
C ARG A 188 -0.51 -10.21 -10.71
N VAL A 189 -1.06 -10.26 -11.92
CA VAL A 189 -2.05 -9.25 -12.36
C VAL A 189 -3.40 -9.45 -11.69
N ARG A 190 -4.01 -10.65 -11.76
CA ARG A 190 -5.28 -10.91 -11.07
C ARG A 190 -5.14 -10.81 -9.55
N GLY A 191 -4.02 -11.30 -9.00
CA GLY A 191 -3.70 -11.11 -7.59
C GLY A 191 -3.66 -9.64 -7.16
N GLN A 192 -3.17 -8.73 -8.01
CA GLN A 192 -3.22 -7.29 -7.75
C GLN A 192 -4.64 -6.72 -7.87
N ILE A 193 -5.39 -7.08 -8.91
CA ILE A 193 -6.76 -6.58 -9.13
C ILE A 193 -7.65 -6.93 -7.92
N ASP A 194 -7.76 -8.22 -7.60
CA ASP A 194 -8.72 -8.71 -6.61
C ASP A 194 -8.18 -8.61 -5.19
N GLY A 195 -6.91 -9.01 -5.00
CA GLY A 195 -6.30 -9.09 -3.68
C GLY A 195 -5.80 -7.75 -3.13
N TYR A 196 -5.54 -6.77 -4.00
CA TYR A 196 -4.97 -5.49 -3.58
C TYR A 196 -5.85 -4.29 -3.96
N TYR A 197 -6.04 -3.97 -5.24
CA TYR A 197 -6.67 -2.73 -5.64
C TYR A 197 -8.15 -2.64 -5.24
N ARG A 198 -8.95 -3.67 -5.54
CA ARG A 198 -10.37 -3.72 -5.15
C ARG A 198 -10.54 -3.73 -3.63
N ALA A 199 -9.75 -4.54 -2.93
CA ALA A 199 -9.78 -4.62 -1.49
C ALA A 199 -9.43 -3.26 -0.83
N ARG A 200 -8.41 -2.57 -1.35
CA ARG A 200 -8.01 -1.23 -0.88
C ARG A 200 -9.05 -0.17 -1.18
N ALA A 201 -9.69 -0.21 -2.34
CA ALA A 201 -10.80 0.69 -2.65
C ALA A 201 -11.95 0.54 -1.64
N ALA A 202 -12.35 -0.70 -1.32
CA ALA A 202 -13.38 -0.97 -0.32
C ALA A 202 -12.98 -0.51 1.10
N GLU A 203 -11.71 -0.65 1.47
CA GLU A 203 -11.15 -0.13 2.71
C GLU A 203 -11.26 1.40 2.78
N MET A 204 -10.88 2.10 1.70
CA MET A 204 -10.96 3.57 1.64
C MET A 204 -12.41 4.06 1.71
N ARG A 205 -13.33 3.41 1.00
CA ARG A 205 -14.77 3.68 1.10
C ARG A 205 -15.29 3.57 2.53
N THR A 206 -14.86 2.53 3.24
CA THR A 206 -15.29 2.30 4.62
C THR A 206 -14.76 3.38 5.56
N ARG A 207 -13.49 3.79 5.41
CA ARG A 207 -12.92 4.89 6.17
C ARG A 207 -13.62 6.23 5.89
N LEU A 208 -13.92 6.51 4.64
CA LEU A 208 -14.67 7.72 4.25
C LEU A 208 -16.05 7.76 4.91
N ARG A 209 -16.77 6.63 4.94
CA ARG A 209 -18.06 6.52 5.63
C ARG A 209 -17.93 6.80 7.12
N VAL A 210 -16.93 6.23 7.79
CA VAL A 210 -16.69 6.45 9.22
C VAL A 210 -16.44 7.94 9.50
N VAL A 211 -15.59 8.60 8.71
CA VAL A 211 -15.33 10.04 8.89
C VAL A 211 -16.60 10.87 8.74
N ARG A 212 -17.38 10.63 7.67
CA ARG A 212 -18.63 11.36 7.43
C ARG A 212 -19.63 11.18 8.58
N TRP A 213 -19.73 9.97 9.13
CA TRP A 213 -20.55 9.70 10.31
C TRP A 213 -20.06 10.43 11.56
N VAL A 214 -18.75 10.44 11.82
CA VAL A 214 -18.16 11.18 12.94
C VAL A 214 -18.44 12.68 12.82
N GLN A 215 -18.27 13.25 11.62
CA GLN A 215 -18.55 14.66 11.37
C GLN A 215 -20.03 15.00 11.59
N LEU A 216 -20.95 14.16 11.11
CA LEU A 216 -22.39 14.34 11.34
C LEU A 216 -22.73 14.29 12.83
N ALA A 217 -22.18 13.33 13.57
CA ALA A 217 -22.41 13.19 15.00
C ALA A 217 -21.88 14.39 15.80
N LEU A 218 -20.67 14.88 15.47
CA LEU A 218 -20.11 16.08 16.09
C LEU A 218 -20.95 17.32 15.76
N GLY A 219 -21.41 17.47 14.52
CA GLY A 219 -22.31 18.56 14.13
C GLY A 219 -23.63 18.54 14.91
N ALA A 220 -24.26 17.37 15.04
CA ALA A 220 -25.47 17.20 15.83
C ALA A 220 -25.24 17.54 17.31
N LEU A 221 -24.11 17.09 17.89
CA LEU A 221 -23.75 17.40 19.27
C LEU A 221 -23.53 18.90 19.49
N ALA A 222 -22.87 19.59 18.56
CA ALA A 222 -22.68 21.04 18.63
C ALA A 222 -24.02 21.79 18.64
N VAL A 223 -24.97 21.38 17.79
CA VAL A 223 -26.32 21.96 17.73
C VAL A 223 -27.07 21.73 19.05
N LEU A 224 -27.03 20.51 19.59
CA LEU A 224 -27.69 20.19 20.87
C LEU A 224 -27.11 20.97 22.04
N LEU A 225 -25.77 21.08 22.13
CA LEU A 225 -25.10 21.86 23.18
C LEU A 225 -25.41 23.36 23.05
N GLY A 226 -25.37 23.90 21.83
CA GLY A 226 -25.69 25.31 21.58
C GLY A 226 -27.15 25.64 21.90
N ALA A 227 -28.10 24.82 21.43
CA ALA A 227 -29.52 24.99 21.72
C ALA A 227 -29.83 24.85 23.21
N GLY A 228 -29.24 23.85 23.87
CA GLY A 228 -29.41 23.63 25.31
C GLY A 228 -28.84 24.77 26.16
N SER A 229 -27.66 25.28 25.80
CA SER A 229 -27.07 26.45 26.47
C SER A 229 -27.96 27.68 26.35
N GLY A 230 -28.53 27.95 25.17
CA GLY A 230 -29.38 29.12 24.94
C GLY A 230 -30.77 28.99 25.59
N ALA A 231 -31.40 27.81 25.51
CA ALA A 231 -32.74 27.60 26.03
C ALA A 231 -32.78 27.48 27.57
N PHE A 232 -31.78 26.83 28.18
CA PHE A 232 -31.78 26.52 29.61
C PHE A 232 -30.79 27.35 30.43
N HIS A 233 -30.10 28.33 29.82
CA HIS A 233 -29.07 29.16 30.47
C HIS A 233 -27.98 28.31 31.16
N ALA A 234 -27.71 27.12 30.63
CA ALA A 234 -26.69 26.21 31.16
C ALA A 234 -25.30 26.66 30.66
N GLU A 235 -24.71 27.66 31.31
CA GLU A 235 -23.39 28.23 30.94
C GLU A 235 -22.29 27.16 30.86
N GLN A 236 -22.41 26.09 31.65
CA GLN A 236 -21.50 24.95 31.63
C GLN A 236 -21.56 24.15 30.32
N ALA A 237 -22.71 24.11 29.64
CA ALA A 237 -22.86 23.46 28.34
C ALA A 237 -22.19 24.27 27.21
N ALA A 238 -22.15 25.61 27.34
CA ALA A 238 -21.49 26.49 26.37
C ALA A 238 -19.99 26.18 26.23
N ALA A 239 -19.33 25.87 27.35
CA ALA A 239 -17.90 25.53 27.36
C ALA A 239 -17.57 24.30 26.51
N TRP A 240 -18.50 23.35 26.39
CA TRP A 240 -18.33 22.14 25.57
C TRP A 240 -18.56 22.37 24.07
N VAL A 241 -19.23 23.45 23.66
CA VAL A 241 -19.37 23.82 22.25
C VAL A 241 -18.00 24.06 21.61
N ALA A 242 -17.11 24.76 22.33
CA ALA A 242 -15.74 24.99 21.89
C ALA A 242 -14.96 23.66 21.74
N VAL A 243 -15.17 22.70 22.64
CA VAL A 243 -14.55 21.35 22.55
C VAL A 243 -15.01 20.64 21.28
N VAL A 244 -16.32 20.62 21.01
CA VAL A 244 -16.84 19.96 19.81
C VAL A 244 -16.32 20.62 18.54
N ALA A 245 -16.21 21.96 18.53
CA ALA A 245 -15.62 22.69 17.42
C ALA A 245 -14.13 22.33 17.23
N THR A 246 -13.34 22.30 18.31
CA THR A 246 -11.92 21.91 18.25
C THR A 246 -11.75 20.45 17.83
N VAL A 247 -12.52 19.51 18.40
CA VAL A 247 -12.49 18.10 18.00
C VAL A 247 -12.89 17.95 16.54
N SER A 248 -13.89 18.70 16.06
CA SER A 248 -14.26 18.72 14.65
C SER A 248 -13.12 19.23 13.76
N ALA A 249 -12.45 20.32 14.16
CA ALA A 249 -11.31 20.87 13.44
C ALA A 249 -10.14 19.89 13.39
N VAL A 250 -9.83 19.23 14.51
CA VAL A 250 -8.79 18.19 14.59
C VAL A 250 -9.19 17.00 13.72
N VAL A 251 -10.43 16.51 13.81
CA VAL A 251 -10.93 15.45 12.93
C VAL A 251 -10.79 15.86 11.47
N VAL A 252 -11.16 17.08 11.08
CA VAL A 252 -10.99 17.56 9.70
C VAL A 252 -9.51 17.58 9.30
N ALA A 253 -8.64 18.14 10.13
CA ALA A 253 -7.20 18.25 9.87
C ALA A 253 -6.52 16.87 9.69
N TYR A 254 -6.97 15.85 10.43
CA TYR A 254 -6.42 14.49 10.33
C TYR A 254 -7.24 13.57 9.42
N SER A 255 -8.48 13.92 9.11
CA SER A 255 -9.33 13.20 8.19
C SER A 255 -8.97 13.59 6.77
N THR A 256 -8.37 12.64 6.06
CA THR A 256 -8.04 12.88 4.67
C THR A 256 -9.23 12.46 3.79
N SER A 257 -10.43 13.00 4.02
CA SER A 257 -11.67 12.58 3.33
C SER A 257 -11.55 12.70 1.81
N ALA A 258 -11.13 13.88 1.31
CA ALA A 258 -10.83 14.08 -0.10
C ALA A 258 -9.74 13.13 -0.61
N LYS A 259 -8.79 12.75 0.27
CA LYS A 259 -7.75 11.79 -0.07
C LYS A 259 -8.26 10.35 -0.11
N TYR A 260 -9.17 9.94 0.77
CA TYR A 260 -9.76 8.61 0.75
C TYR A 260 -10.64 8.42 -0.48
N GLU A 261 -11.42 9.44 -0.84
CA GLU A 261 -12.23 9.46 -2.06
C GLU A 261 -11.34 9.38 -3.31
N TYR A 262 -10.29 10.21 -3.37
CA TYR A 262 -9.29 10.14 -4.43
C TYR A 262 -8.60 8.77 -4.49
N GLN A 263 -8.15 8.23 -3.35
CA GLN A 263 -7.47 6.92 -3.30
C GLN A 263 -8.40 5.79 -3.72
N GLU A 264 -9.68 5.81 -3.30
CA GLU A 264 -10.68 4.86 -3.76
C GLU A 264 -10.80 4.88 -5.28
N LEU A 265 -10.94 6.07 -5.87
CA LEU A 265 -11.09 6.24 -7.31
C LEU A 265 -9.85 5.79 -8.09
N GLU A 266 -8.65 6.17 -7.64
CA GLU A 266 -7.40 5.74 -8.29
C GLU A 266 -7.24 4.21 -8.21
N PHE A 267 -7.52 3.58 -7.07
CA PHE A 267 -7.47 2.12 -6.96
C PHE A 267 -8.44 1.42 -7.92
N LEU A 268 -9.67 1.94 -8.03
CA LEU A 268 -10.66 1.39 -8.97
C LEU A 268 -10.23 1.58 -10.41
N ARG A 269 -9.71 2.77 -10.77
CA ARG A 269 -9.21 3.06 -12.12
C ARG A 269 -8.04 2.15 -12.49
N THR A 270 -7.08 1.93 -11.59
CA THR A 270 -5.96 1.01 -11.84
C THR A 270 -6.44 -0.43 -12.03
N ALA A 271 -7.40 -0.89 -11.22
CA ALA A 271 -7.98 -2.22 -11.37
C ALA A 271 -8.68 -2.38 -12.74
N ASP A 272 -9.49 -1.41 -13.13
CA ASP A 272 -10.22 -1.39 -14.41
C ASP A 272 -9.25 -1.37 -15.61
N GLU A 273 -8.18 -0.58 -15.54
CA GLU A 273 -7.15 -0.54 -16.58
C GLU A 273 -6.44 -1.88 -16.75
N LEU A 274 -6.10 -2.56 -15.65
CA LEU A 274 -5.51 -3.91 -15.71
C LEU A 274 -6.51 -4.93 -16.26
N GLU A 275 -7.79 -4.85 -15.91
CA GLU A 275 -8.82 -5.72 -16.48
C GLU A 275 -8.99 -5.52 -17.97
N ARG A 276 -8.92 -4.27 -18.43
CA ARG A 276 -8.95 -3.93 -19.86
C ARG A 276 -7.76 -4.55 -20.59
N ILE A 277 -6.54 -4.41 -20.04
CA ILE A 277 -5.34 -5.05 -20.61
C ILE A 277 -5.50 -6.58 -20.69
N LEU A 278 -6.06 -7.21 -19.64
CA LEU A 278 -6.33 -8.65 -19.64
C LEU A 278 -7.38 -9.06 -20.68
N ALA A 279 -8.43 -8.27 -20.85
CA ALA A 279 -9.47 -8.51 -21.84
C ALA A 279 -8.91 -8.41 -23.27
N ASP A 280 -8.14 -7.35 -23.55
CA ASP A 280 -7.48 -7.14 -24.83
C ASP A 280 -6.53 -8.31 -25.17
N TRP A 281 -5.73 -8.75 -24.20
CA TRP A 281 -4.83 -9.89 -24.37
C TRP A 281 -5.58 -11.20 -24.66
N ARG A 282 -6.74 -11.43 -24.04
CA ARG A 282 -7.55 -12.63 -24.30
C ARG A 282 -8.12 -12.63 -25.72
N LEU A 283 -8.48 -11.46 -26.24
CA LEU A 283 -9.04 -11.32 -27.60
C LEU A 283 -7.97 -11.27 -28.69
N SER A 284 -6.72 -10.94 -28.34
CA SER A 284 -5.61 -10.91 -29.28
C SER A 284 -5.29 -12.30 -29.85
N VAL A 285 -5.08 -12.36 -31.17
CA VAL A 285 -4.54 -13.53 -31.87
C VAL A 285 -3.01 -13.50 -31.89
N ASP A 286 -2.41 -12.32 -31.75
CA ASP A 286 -0.95 -12.15 -31.70
C ASP A 286 -0.41 -12.65 -30.35
N ARG A 287 0.46 -13.67 -30.42
CA ARG A 287 1.17 -14.31 -29.31
C ARG A 287 2.68 -14.32 -29.54
N THR A 288 3.18 -13.37 -30.34
CA THR A 288 4.62 -13.23 -30.55
C THR A 288 5.33 -12.83 -29.26
N GLU A 289 6.63 -13.14 -29.15
CA GLU A 289 7.44 -12.76 -27.98
C GLU A 289 7.38 -11.24 -27.72
N GLN A 290 7.37 -10.43 -28.78
CA GLN A 290 7.23 -8.99 -28.66
C GLN A 290 5.87 -8.57 -28.07
N ALA A 291 4.79 -9.28 -28.42
CA ALA A 291 3.47 -9.02 -27.85
C ALA A 291 3.40 -9.38 -26.37
N GLU A 292 4.04 -10.48 -25.97
CA GLU A 292 4.18 -10.90 -24.56
C GLU A 292 4.99 -9.88 -23.74
N ASP A 293 6.12 -9.44 -24.27
CA ASP A 293 6.99 -8.47 -23.62
C ASP A 293 6.25 -7.12 -23.44
N ASN A 294 5.53 -6.68 -24.47
CA ASN A 294 4.71 -5.48 -24.43
C ASN A 294 3.55 -5.60 -23.42
N LEU A 295 2.93 -6.77 -23.31
CA LEU A 295 1.85 -7.03 -22.34
C LEU A 295 2.36 -6.86 -20.91
N ILE A 296 3.47 -7.53 -20.57
CA ILE A 296 4.04 -7.49 -19.21
C ILE A 296 4.51 -6.08 -18.89
N SER A 297 5.19 -5.42 -19.83
CA SER A 297 5.61 -4.03 -19.67
C SER A 297 4.43 -3.09 -19.39
N ARG A 298 3.33 -3.20 -20.15
CA ARG A 298 2.09 -2.42 -19.90
C ARG A 298 1.49 -2.71 -18.52
N CYS A 299 1.44 -3.97 -18.10
CA CYS A 299 0.93 -4.34 -16.78
C CYS A 299 1.78 -3.73 -15.66
N GLU A 300 3.10 -3.90 -15.71
CA GLU A 300 4.00 -3.38 -14.67
C GLU A 300 4.07 -1.84 -14.69
N GLN A 301 3.93 -1.20 -15.86
CA GLN A 301 3.80 0.25 -15.95
C GLN A 301 2.53 0.76 -15.24
N VAL A 302 1.38 0.11 -15.44
CA VAL A 302 0.14 0.48 -14.73
C VAL A 302 0.31 0.29 -13.21
N ILE A 303 1.01 -0.76 -12.79
CA ILE A 303 1.29 -1.02 -11.38
C ILE A 303 2.26 0.01 -10.78
N SER A 304 3.26 0.46 -11.53
CA SER A 304 4.27 1.42 -11.08
C SER A 304 3.74 2.85 -11.02
N VAL A 305 2.99 3.30 -12.03
CA VAL A 305 2.44 4.66 -12.14
C VAL A 305 1.60 5.04 -10.91
N LEU A 306 0.85 4.10 -10.32
CA LEU A 306 0.10 4.40 -9.10
C LEU A 306 1.00 4.77 -7.93
N ASN A 307 2.17 4.13 -7.79
CA ASN A 307 3.11 4.48 -6.73
C ASN A 307 3.71 5.88 -6.95
N ASP A 308 3.99 6.25 -8.20
CA ASP A 308 4.53 7.58 -8.56
C ASP A 308 3.48 8.68 -8.42
N THR A 309 2.23 8.38 -8.79
CA THR A 309 1.08 9.28 -8.61
C THR A 309 0.89 9.63 -7.14
N TRP A 310 1.17 8.69 -6.23
CA TRP A 310 1.20 9.00 -4.81
C TRP A 310 2.31 9.99 -4.46
N MET A 311 3.55 9.80 -4.93
CA MET A 311 4.65 10.73 -4.63
C MET A 311 4.30 12.17 -4.97
N VAL A 312 3.80 12.42 -6.19
CA VAL A 312 3.49 13.77 -6.68
C VAL A 312 2.45 14.45 -5.80
N LYS A 313 1.35 13.74 -5.47
CA LYS A 313 0.28 14.31 -4.66
C LYS A 313 0.71 14.63 -3.23
N TRP A 314 1.52 13.77 -2.62
CA TRP A 314 1.98 14.00 -1.25
C TRP A 314 3.02 15.12 -1.14
N THR A 315 3.73 15.44 -2.22
CA THR A 315 4.63 16.60 -2.29
C THR A 315 3.92 17.90 -2.66
N SER A 316 2.73 17.85 -3.28
CA SER A 316 1.93 19.05 -3.61
C SER A 316 0.98 19.48 -2.49
N ASP A 317 0.59 18.55 -1.61
CA ASP A 317 -0.31 18.79 -0.47
C ASP A 317 0.45 19.16 0.82
N SER A 318 1.76 19.49 0.73
CA SER A 318 2.62 19.96 1.82
C SER A 318 2.95 21.44 1.70
#